data_AF-A0A524Q3M6-F1
#
_entry.id   AF-A0A524Q3M6-F1
#
_cell.length_a   1.000
_cell.length_b   1.000
_cell.length_c   1.000
_cell.angle_alpha   90.00
_cell.angle_beta   90.00
_cell.angle_gamma   90.00
#
_symmetry.space_group_name_H-M   'P 1'
#
loop_
_entity.id
_entity.type
_entity.pdbx_description
1 polymer ?
#
loop_
_entity_poly.entity_id
_entity_poly.type
_entity_poly.pdbx_seq_one_letter_code
_entity_poly.pdbx_strand_id
1 'polypeptide(L)'
;MSYRDDGRAGSRPGDIRRTAANDKFHNFKACLGCGETKRLADFAKTNGWRNKRAADPKRYKPRCKACTKAYNAARVDPNFEPRRTPRVPGRDLSPAEKRAIAAEYKRQARRLTRIKALEYLADKGCESCGERDPRVLEFDHIEPGTKNGHVADLFGNGYSWGSERLREEIRKCRVLCANCHRRHTIVQQDHYSHPDVRDALQGIYATYGITDG
;
A
#
# COMPACT_ATOMS: atom_id res chain seq x y z
N MET A 1 39.55 -7.76 38.22
CA MET A 1 38.52 -8.79 38.02
C MET A 1 37.58 -8.33 36.93
N SER A 2 37.74 -8.92 35.76
CA SER A 2 36.96 -8.69 34.54
C SER A 2 35.68 -9.52 34.59
N TYR A 3 34.54 -8.93 34.21
CA TYR A 3 33.40 -9.70 33.72
C TYR A 3 32.74 -8.95 32.55
N ARG A 4 32.41 -9.73 31.53
CA ARG A 4 32.16 -9.38 30.13
C ARG A 4 30.71 -8.98 29.84
N ASP A 5 30.55 -8.35 28.67
CA ASP A 5 29.40 -8.23 27.77
C ASP A 5 28.22 -9.21 27.99
N ASP A 6 26.99 -8.76 27.68
CA ASP A 6 26.30 -9.28 26.49
C ASP A 6 24.96 -8.58 26.20
N GLY A 7 24.80 -8.22 24.92
CA GLY A 7 23.71 -7.44 24.35
C GLY A 7 22.35 -8.15 24.34
N ARG A 8 21.31 -7.37 24.65
CA ARG A 8 19.92 -7.80 24.65
C ARG A 8 19.29 -7.55 23.27
N ALA A 9 19.28 -8.56 22.41
CA ALA A 9 18.49 -8.57 21.17
C ALA A 9 17.02 -8.93 21.46
N GLY A 10 16.13 -7.95 21.37
CA GLY A 10 14.68 -8.15 21.50
C GLY A 10 14.08 -8.82 20.26
N SER A 11 13.43 -9.97 20.46
CA SER A 11 12.71 -10.74 19.43
C SER A 11 11.36 -10.09 19.10
N ARG A 12 11.00 -9.96 17.82
CA ARG A 12 9.68 -9.49 17.36
C ARG A 12 8.65 -10.65 17.42
N PRO A 13 7.39 -10.39 17.80
CA PRO A 13 6.36 -11.41 17.86
C PRO A 13 5.89 -11.78 16.45
N GLY A 14 6.00 -13.07 16.10
CA GLY A 14 5.68 -13.61 14.78
C GLY A 14 6.48 -14.87 14.41
N ASP A 15 7.50 -15.23 15.18
CA ASP A 15 8.28 -16.45 14.95
C ASP A 15 7.51 -17.70 15.42
N ILE A 16 6.71 -18.25 14.51
CA ILE A 16 6.43 -19.69 14.49
C ILE A 16 7.77 -20.42 14.48
N ARG A 17 8.21 -20.89 15.65
CA ARG A 17 9.44 -21.68 15.81
C ARG A 17 9.47 -22.79 14.78
N ARG A 18 10.43 -22.71 13.85
CA ARG A 18 10.78 -23.76 12.88
C ARG A 18 11.01 -25.07 13.64
N THR A 19 10.15 -26.06 13.46
CA THR A 19 10.39 -27.43 13.92
C THR A 19 11.22 -28.18 12.87
N ALA A 20 12.06 -29.12 13.32
CA ALA A 20 12.86 -29.99 12.45
C ALA A 20 12.01 -30.85 11.48
N ALA A 21 10.70 -30.95 11.71
CA ALA A 21 9.75 -31.62 10.82
C ALA A 21 9.49 -30.84 9.52
N ASN A 22 9.55 -29.50 9.54
CA ASN A 22 9.27 -28.65 8.37
C ASN A 22 10.45 -28.56 7.38
N ASP A 23 11.66 -28.98 7.77
CA ASP A 23 12.87 -28.87 6.95
C ASP A 23 13.00 -29.98 5.89
N LYS A 24 12.17 -31.05 5.97
CA LYS A 24 12.28 -32.23 5.09
C LYS A 24 11.71 -32.00 3.67
N PHE A 25 10.90 -30.97 3.45
CA PHE A 25 10.25 -30.71 2.15
C PHE A 25 10.99 -29.72 1.24
N HIS A 26 12.11 -29.13 1.70
CA HIS A 26 12.85 -28.12 0.93
C HIS A 26 13.89 -28.70 -0.06
N ASN A 27 14.11 -30.01 -0.08
CA ASN A 27 15.15 -30.65 -0.91
C ASN A 27 14.66 -31.24 -2.24
N PHE A 28 13.39 -31.01 -2.61
CA PHE A 28 12.80 -31.54 -3.84
C PHE A 28 12.22 -30.43 -4.72
N LYS A 29 12.19 -30.68 -6.04
CA LYS A 29 11.67 -29.74 -7.04
C LYS A 29 11.11 -30.50 -8.24
N ALA A 30 9.97 -30.04 -8.77
CA ALA A 30 9.41 -30.54 -10.02
C ALA A 30 10.21 -30.06 -11.24
N CYS A 31 10.53 -30.97 -12.15
CA CYS A 31 11.23 -30.67 -13.39
C CYS A 31 10.26 -30.20 -14.49
N LEU A 32 10.49 -29.01 -15.07
CA LEU A 32 9.67 -28.52 -16.21
C LEU A 32 9.92 -29.27 -17.53
N GLY A 33 10.85 -30.23 -17.56
CA GLY A 33 11.14 -31.06 -18.74
C GLY A 33 10.40 -32.40 -18.73
N CYS A 34 10.50 -33.15 -17.62
CA CYS A 34 9.90 -34.48 -17.48
C CYS A 34 8.71 -34.54 -16.50
N GLY A 35 8.36 -33.46 -15.83
CA GLY A 35 7.23 -33.39 -14.87
C GLY A 35 7.52 -34.01 -13.49
N GLU A 36 8.50 -34.90 -13.37
CA GLU A 36 8.82 -35.59 -12.12
C GLU A 36 9.38 -34.67 -11.02
N THR A 37 9.05 -34.99 -9.77
CA THR A 37 9.63 -34.38 -8.56
C THR A 37 10.96 -35.06 -8.24
N LYS A 38 12.07 -34.32 -8.32
CA LYS A 38 13.44 -34.83 -8.12
C LYS A 38 14.17 -34.08 -7.01
N ARG A 39 15.29 -34.63 -6.53
CA ARG A 39 16.12 -33.96 -5.52
C ARG A 39 16.78 -32.73 -6.12
N LEU A 40 17.02 -31.69 -5.32
CA LEU A 40 17.70 -30.48 -5.79
C LEU A 40 19.09 -30.77 -6.39
N ALA A 41 19.78 -31.82 -5.92
CA ALA A 41 21.06 -32.28 -6.48
C ALA A 41 20.97 -32.72 -7.96
N ASP A 42 19.79 -33.12 -8.42
CA ASP A 42 19.51 -33.50 -9.81
C ASP A 42 19.35 -32.29 -10.73
N PHE A 43 19.40 -31.07 -10.19
CA PHE A 43 19.32 -29.81 -10.92
C PHE A 43 20.67 -29.07 -10.85
N ALA A 44 21.01 -28.37 -11.93
CA ALA A 44 22.18 -27.48 -11.92
C ALA A 44 21.84 -26.18 -11.14
N LYS A 45 22.82 -25.60 -10.45
CA LYS A 45 22.65 -24.30 -9.78
C LYS A 45 22.55 -23.18 -10.81
N THR A 46 21.77 -22.14 -10.50
CA THR A 46 21.72 -20.91 -11.30
C THR A 46 22.89 -19.99 -10.91
N ASN A 47 23.65 -19.51 -11.89
CA ASN A 47 24.71 -18.53 -11.66
C ASN A 47 24.05 -17.19 -11.24
N GLY A 48 24.56 -16.53 -10.18
CA GLY A 48 24.13 -15.18 -9.79
C GLY A 48 23.46 -15.00 -8.42
N TRP A 49 23.32 -16.04 -7.59
CA TRP A 49 22.60 -15.93 -6.31
C TRP A 49 23.54 -16.14 -5.12
N ARG A 50 24.19 -15.06 -4.66
CA ARG A 50 25.12 -15.06 -3.52
C ARG A 50 24.42 -15.10 -2.15
N ASN A 51 23.14 -14.69 -2.06
CA ASN A 51 22.48 -14.41 -0.77
C ASN A 51 21.26 -15.32 -0.45
N LYS A 52 21.16 -16.53 -1.01
CA LYS A 52 20.06 -17.47 -0.73
C LYS A 52 20.55 -18.76 -0.07
N ARG A 53 19.74 -19.32 0.84
CA ARG A 53 20.02 -20.60 1.53
C ARG A 53 20.21 -21.72 0.50
N ALA A 54 21.12 -22.65 0.79
CA ALA A 54 21.50 -23.73 -0.14
C ALA A 54 20.33 -24.66 -0.52
N ALA A 55 19.31 -24.75 0.33
CA ALA A 55 18.10 -25.55 0.15
C ALA A 55 16.93 -24.79 -0.53
N ASP A 56 17.10 -23.57 -1.04
CA ASP A 56 16.04 -22.88 -1.80
C ASP A 56 15.93 -23.45 -3.23
N PRO A 57 14.81 -24.08 -3.63
CA PRO A 57 14.60 -24.58 -4.99
C PRO A 57 14.76 -23.52 -6.09
N LYS A 58 14.63 -22.23 -5.78
CA LYS A 58 14.84 -21.11 -6.72
C LYS A 58 16.31 -20.92 -7.09
N ARG A 59 17.26 -21.47 -6.32
CA ARG A 59 18.71 -21.46 -6.64
C ARG A 59 19.09 -22.51 -7.70
N TYR A 60 18.17 -23.38 -8.07
CA TYR A 60 18.38 -24.45 -9.03
C TYR A 60 17.62 -24.16 -10.33
N LYS A 61 18.17 -24.61 -11.47
CA LYS A 61 17.54 -24.48 -12.78
C LYS A 61 16.15 -25.16 -12.79
N PRO A 62 15.25 -24.78 -13.70
CA PRO A 62 13.89 -25.33 -13.75
C PRO A 62 13.81 -26.76 -14.34
N ARG A 63 14.86 -27.22 -15.01
CA ARG A 63 14.97 -28.57 -15.58
C ARG A 63 16.08 -29.35 -14.88
N CYS A 64 15.89 -30.66 -14.68
CA CYS A 64 16.94 -31.54 -14.15
C CYS A 64 18.10 -31.63 -15.15
N LYS A 65 19.27 -32.11 -14.69
CA LYS A 65 20.50 -32.24 -15.50
C LYS A 65 20.26 -33.10 -16.75
N ALA A 66 19.52 -34.21 -16.61
CA ALA A 66 19.18 -35.09 -17.72
C ALA A 66 18.32 -34.39 -18.78
N CYS A 67 17.21 -33.75 -18.38
CA CYS A 67 16.37 -32.97 -19.31
C CYS A 67 17.11 -31.78 -19.91
N THR A 68 18.07 -31.19 -19.19
CA THR A 68 18.91 -30.11 -19.70
C THR A 68 19.88 -30.61 -20.78
N LYS A 69 20.50 -31.78 -20.55
CA LYS A 69 21.36 -32.44 -21.56
C LYS A 69 20.57 -32.79 -22.81
N ALA A 70 19.40 -33.42 -22.65
CA ALA A 70 18.50 -33.75 -23.77
C ALA A 70 18.05 -32.50 -24.54
N TYR A 71 17.67 -31.43 -23.84
CA TYR A 71 17.31 -30.16 -24.47
C TYR A 71 18.48 -29.54 -25.24
N ASN A 72 19.69 -29.56 -24.68
CA ASN A 72 20.88 -29.01 -25.35
C ASN A 72 21.27 -29.83 -26.58
N ALA A 73 21.10 -31.16 -26.54
CA ALA A 73 21.30 -32.04 -27.69
C ALA A 73 20.24 -31.78 -28.78
N ALA A 74 18.96 -31.62 -28.42
CA ALA A 74 17.94 -31.25 -29.39
C ALA A 74 18.22 -29.88 -30.02
N ARG A 75 18.79 -28.93 -29.27
CA ARG A 75 19.09 -27.57 -29.76
C ARG A 75 20.12 -27.48 -30.88
N VAL A 76 20.92 -28.53 -31.13
CA VAL A 76 21.88 -28.51 -32.25
C VAL A 76 21.24 -28.91 -33.58
N ASP A 77 20.01 -29.42 -33.56
CA ASP A 77 19.21 -29.68 -34.76
C ASP A 77 18.79 -28.34 -35.41
N PRO A 78 19.08 -28.12 -36.72
CA PRO A 78 18.64 -26.92 -37.44
C PRO A 78 17.12 -26.69 -37.43
N ASN A 79 16.34 -27.75 -37.25
CA ASN A 79 14.87 -27.74 -37.20
C ASN A 79 14.34 -27.68 -35.76
N PHE A 80 15.20 -27.50 -34.75
CA PHE A 80 14.74 -27.39 -33.37
C PHE A 80 13.96 -26.10 -33.14
N GLU A 81 12.64 -26.23 -33.03
CA GLU A 81 11.78 -25.14 -32.57
C GLU A 81 11.71 -25.14 -31.03
N PRO A 82 12.42 -24.23 -30.34
CA PRO A 82 12.25 -24.11 -28.90
C PRO A 82 10.79 -23.75 -28.62
N ARG A 83 10.15 -24.44 -27.66
CA ARG A 83 8.91 -23.93 -27.04
C ARG A 83 9.20 -22.55 -26.47
N ARG A 84 8.94 -21.51 -27.25
CA ARG A 84 8.83 -20.15 -26.75
C ARG A 84 7.67 -20.19 -25.79
N THR A 85 7.89 -19.89 -24.51
CA THR A 85 6.77 -19.61 -23.61
C THR A 85 5.88 -18.59 -24.34
N PRO A 86 4.57 -18.83 -24.48
CA PRO A 86 3.69 -17.84 -25.09
C PRO A 86 4.00 -16.46 -24.48
N ARG A 87 4.15 -15.43 -25.31
CA ARG A 87 4.35 -14.07 -24.79
C ARG A 87 3.18 -13.79 -23.86
N VAL A 88 3.47 -13.67 -22.57
CA VAL A 88 2.48 -13.23 -21.58
C VAL A 88 2.16 -11.77 -21.93
N PRO A 89 0.91 -11.42 -22.25
CA PRO A 89 0.53 -10.04 -22.51
C PRO A 89 0.99 -9.14 -21.35
N GLY A 90 1.71 -8.05 -21.66
CA GLY A 90 2.20 -7.09 -20.67
C GLY A 90 3.68 -7.21 -20.26
N ARG A 91 4.41 -8.26 -20.69
CA ARG A 91 5.85 -8.40 -20.36
C ARG A 91 6.75 -7.42 -21.15
N ASP A 92 6.33 -7.05 -22.36
CA ASP A 92 7.11 -6.25 -23.31
C ASP A 92 6.78 -4.75 -23.28
N LEU A 93 5.97 -4.29 -22.32
CA LEU A 93 5.63 -2.87 -22.20
C LEU A 93 6.87 -2.05 -21.80
N SER A 94 7.09 -0.96 -22.54
CA SER A 94 8.06 0.07 -22.20
C SER A 94 7.76 0.68 -20.82
N PRO A 95 8.76 1.29 -20.16
CA PRO A 95 8.52 2.04 -18.93
C PRO A 95 7.44 3.12 -19.07
N ALA A 96 7.31 3.75 -20.25
CA ALA A 96 6.29 4.78 -20.51
C ALA A 96 4.88 4.18 -20.52
N GLU A 97 4.68 3.06 -21.23
CA GLU A 97 3.37 2.38 -21.27
C GLU A 97 2.96 1.86 -19.89
N LYS A 98 3.90 1.29 -19.13
CA LYS A 98 3.67 0.86 -17.74
C LYS A 98 3.21 2.02 -16.86
N ARG A 99 3.84 3.20 -17.00
CA ARG A 99 3.45 4.43 -16.27
C ARG A 99 2.08 4.93 -16.72
N ALA A 100 1.78 4.91 -18.02
CA ALA A 100 0.49 5.35 -18.55
C ALA A 100 -0.67 4.47 -18.03
N ILE A 101 -0.47 3.14 -18.02
CA ILE A 101 -1.43 2.18 -17.47
C ILE A 101 -1.62 2.42 -15.97
N ALA A 102 -0.52 2.53 -15.20
CA ALA A 102 -0.60 2.80 -13.77
C ALA A 102 -1.30 4.14 -13.46
N ALA A 103 -1.05 5.17 -14.27
CA ALA A 103 -1.70 6.46 -14.15
C ALA A 103 -3.21 6.36 -14.43
N GLU A 104 -3.62 5.58 -15.43
CA GLU A 104 -5.04 5.35 -15.73
C GLU A 104 -5.74 4.60 -14.59
N TYR A 105 -5.15 3.52 -14.07
CA TYR A 105 -5.67 2.82 -12.89
C TYR A 105 -5.82 3.77 -11.69
N LYS A 106 -4.82 4.64 -11.44
CA LYS A 106 -4.88 5.62 -10.35
C LYS A 106 -5.98 6.66 -10.58
N ARG A 107 -6.19 7.12 -11.82
CA ARG A 107 -7.31 8.03 -12.17
C ARG A 107 -8.66 7.38 -11.92
N GLN A 108 -8.84 6.14 -12.34
CA GLN A 108 -10.08 5.38 -12.12
C GLN A 108 -10.34 5.16 -10.62
N ALA A 109 -9.33 4.74 -9.86
CA ALA A 109 -9.44 4.58 -8.42
C ALA A 109 -9.85 5.89 -7.72
N ARG A 110 -9.23 7.02 -8.09
CA ARG A 110 -9.60 8.35 -7.55
C ARG A 110 -11.05 8.71 -7.83
N ARG A 111 -11.55 8.45 -9.05
CA ARG A 111 -12.95 8.71 -9.42
C ARG A 111 -13.92 7.89 -8.58
N LEU A 112 -13.69 6.58 -8.49
CA LEU A 112 -14.55 5.67 -7.71
C LEU A 112 -14.52 6.01 -6.21
N THR A 113 -13.34 6.25 -5.64
CA THR A 113 -13.21 6.65 -4.24
C THR A 113 -13.91 7.99 -3.98
N ARG A 114 -13.84 8.96 -4.91
CA ARG A 114 -14.55 10.25 -4.77
C ARG A 114 -16.07 10.10 -4.81
N ILE A 115 -16.60 9.22 -5.67
CA ILE A 115 -18.05 8.90 -5.69
C ILE A 115 -18.45 8.33 -4.32
N LYS A 116 -17.69 7.37 -3.78
CA LYS A 116 -17.96 6.79 -2.45
C LYS A 116 -17.84 7.80 -1.30
N ALA A 117 -16.89 8.74 -1.40
CA ALA A 117 -16.79 9.84 -0.44
C ALA A 117 -18.04 10.73 -0.48
N LEU A 118 -18.53 11.09 -1.66
CA LEU A 118 -19.75 11.90 -1.80
C LEU A 118 -20.98 11.17 -1.26
N GLU A 119 -21.12 9.88 -1.54
CA GLU A 119 -22.20 9.04 -0.97
C GLU A 119 -22.15 9.06 0.57
N TYR A 120 -20.95 8.89 1.15
CA TYR A 120 -20.77 8.94 2.61
C TYR A 120 -21.10 10.31 3.20
N LEU A 121 -20.64 11.39 2.58
CA LEU A 121 -20.88 12.75 3.07
C LEU A 121 -22.36 13.12 2.99
N ALA A 122 -23.05 12.71 1.92
CA ALA A 122 -24.48 12.95 1.73
C ALA A 122 -25.34 12.28 2.80
N ASP A 123 -24.93 11.10 3.29
CA ASP A 123 -25.60 10.38 4.39
C ASP A 123 -25.50 11.13 5.73
N LYS A 124 -24.37 11.81 5.99
CA LYS A 124 -24.08 12.42 7.29
C LYS A 124 -24.57 13.86 7.42
N GLY A 125 -24.28 14.71 6.44
CA GLY A 125 -24.43 16.16 6.61
C GLY A 125 -23.41 16.76 7.58
N CYS A 126 -23.41 18.09 7.71
CA CYS A 126 -22.58 18.83 8.64
C CYS A 126 -23.11 18.66 10.07
N GLU A 127 -22.26 18.16 10.97
CA GLU A 127 -22.62 17.95 12.39
C GLU A 127 -22.88 19.26 13.15
N SER A 128 -22.38 20.41 12.67
CA SER A 128 -22.51 21.71 13.34
C SER A 128 -23.73 22.50 12.88
N CYS A 129 -23.91 22.70 11.56
CA CYS A 129 -24.98 23.54 11.03
C CYS A 129 -26.07 22.78 10.26
N GLY A 130 -25.92 21.47 10.07
CA GLY A 130 -26.91 20.64 9.38
C GLY A 130 -26.90 20.72 7.86
N GLU A 131 -25.96 21.44 7.22
CA GLU A 131 -25.78 21.46 5.76
C GLU A 131 -25.69 20.03 5.20
N ARG A 132 -26.37 19.76 4.07
CA ARG A 132 -26.47 18.42 3.48
C ARG A 132 -25.85 18.32 2.09
N ASP A 133 -25.46 19.43 1.47
CA ASP A 133 -24.81 19.40 0.17
C ASP A 133 -23.41 18.77 0.25
N PRO A 134 -23.20 17.55 -0.25
CA PRO A 134 -21.92 16.85 -0.13
C PRO A 134 -20.76 17.54 -0.86
N ARG A 135 -21.03 18.54 -1.72
CA ARG A 135 -20.00 19.33 -2.41
C ARG A 135 -19.24 20.25 -1.46
N VAL A 136 -19.87 20.69 -0.37
CA VAL A 136 -19.28 21.60 0.62
C VAL A 136 -18.90 20.90 1.92
N LEU A 137 -19.15 19.60 2.03
CA LEU A 137 -18.81 18.81 3.21
C LEU A 137 -17.37 18.28 3.12
N GLU A 138 -16.70 18.29 4.27
CA GLU A 138 -15.30 17.92 4.44
C GLU A 138 -15.12 17.02 5.68
N PHE A 139 -14.07 16.20 5.63
CA PHE A 139 -13.65 15.37 6.77
C PHE A 139 -12.77 16.21 7.70
N ASP A 140 -13.32 16.59 8.85
CA ASP A 140 -12.62 17.32 9.92
C ASP A 140 -12.13 16.33 10.97
N HIS A 141 -10.83 16.36 11.31
CA HIS A 141 -10.30 15.45 12.33
C HIS A 141 -10.73 15.92 13.71
N ILE A 142 -11.30 15.02 14.51
CA ILE A 142 -11.73 15.35 15.88
C ILE A 142 -10.51 15.75 16.72
N GLU A 143 -9.43 14.99 16.61
CA GLU A 143 -8.15 15.29 17.28
C GLU A 143 -7.02 15.39 16.24
N PRO A 144 -6.56 16.60 15.90
CA PRO A 144 -5.55 16.81 14.86
C PRO A 144 -4.22 16.06 15.09
N GLY A 145 -3.89 15.74 16.35
CA GLY A 145 -2.69 14.99 16.73
C GLY A 145 -2.75 13.48 16.50
N THR A 146 -3.91 12.91 16.16
CA THR A 146 -4.12 11.46 16.00
C THR A 146 -4.10 10.98 14.55
N LYS A 147 -3.95 11.91 13.60
CA LYS A 147 -3.97 11.62 12.16
C LYS A 147 -2.67 10.96 11.70
N ASN A 148 -2.75 9.99 10.81
CA ASN A 148 -1.59 9.44 10.08
C ASN A 148 -1.48 10.02 8.65
N GLY A 149 -2.27 11.05 8.34
CA GLY A 149 -2.36 11.77 7.06
C GLY A 149 -3.73 12.44 6.89
N HIS A 150 -3.90 13.34 5.91
CA HIS A 150 -5.25 13.86 5.62
C HIS A 150 -6.03 12.87 4.75
N VAL A 151 -7.33 12.72 5.01
CA VAL A 151 -8.23 11.89 4.18
C VAL A 151 -8.17 12.32 2.70
N ALA A 152 -8.05 13.63 2.44
CA ALA A 152 -7.82 14.18 1.11
C ALA A 152 -6.53 13.66 0.43
N ASP A 153 -5.44 13.50 1.18
CA ASP A 153 -4.18 12.95 0.66
C ASP A 153 -4.33 11.47 0.31
N LEU A 154 -5.08 10.71 1.11
CA LEU A 154 -5.36 9.30 0.82
C LEU A 154 -6.17 9.15 -0.47
N PHE A 155 -7.16 10.01 -0.68
CA PHE A 155 -7.89 10.08 -1.96
C PHE A 155 -6.95 10.46 -3.11
N GLY A 156 -6.13 11.50 -2.94
CA GLY A 156 -5.14 11.94 -3.93
C GLY A 156 -4.13 10.85 -4.28
N ASN A 157 -3.75 10.01 -3.32
CA ASN A 157 -2.83 8.91 -3.53
C ASN A 157 -3.46 7.65 -4.13
N GLY A 158 -4.77 7.65 -4.37
CA GLY A 158 -5.47 6.55 -5.05
C GLY A 158 -5.73 5.35 -4.14
N TYR A 159 -5.81 5.57 -2.82
CA TYR A 159 -6.28 4.53 -1.90
C TYR A 159 -7.74 4.17 -2.24
N SER A 160 -8.04 2.88 -2.22
CA SER A 160 -9.39 2.40 -2.45
C SER A 160 -10.27 2.66 -1.23
N TRP A 161 -11.56 2.92 -1.46
CA TRP A 161 -12.56 3.10 -0.39
C TRP A 161 -12.59 1.93 0.62
N GLY A 162 -12.30 0.72 0.14
CA GLY A 162 -12.26 -0.49 0.96
C GLY A 162 -10.98 -0.68 1.77
N SER A 163 -9.95 0.15 1.57
CA SER A 163 -8.68 -0.01 2.28
C SER A 163 -8.83 0.27 3.77
N GLU A 164 -8.21 -0.58 4.59
CA GLU A 164 -8.27 -0.48 6.05
C GLU A 164 -7.75 0.87 6.54
N ARG A 165 -6.60 1.30 6.02
CA ARG A 165 -6.00 2.60 6.32
C ARG A 165 -6.94 3.79 6.07
N LEU A 166 -7.67 3.80 4.95
CA LEU A 166 -8.61 4.89 4.65
C LEU A 166 -9.81 4.87 5.61
N ARG A 167 -10.35 3.68 5.90
CA ARG A 167 -11.47 3.54 6.84
C ARG A 167 -11.08 3.97 8.25
N GLU A 168 -9.87 3.61 8.69
CA GLU A 168 -9.35 4.03 9.99
C GLU A 168 -9.23 5.55 10.11
N GLU A 169 -8.69 6.23 9.09
CA GLU A 169 -8.60 7.69 9.13
C GLU A 169 -9.99 8.36 9.03
N ILE A 170 -10.91 7.83 8.22
CA ILE A 170 -12.30 8.34 8.17
C ILE A 170 -13.00 8.22 9.53
N ARG A 171 -12.77 7.15 10.29
CA ARG A 171 -13.36 6.98 11.64
C ARG A 171 -12.88 8.02 12.66
N LYS A 172 -11.72 8.63 12.44
CA LYS A 172 -11.18 9.71 13.28
C LYS A 172 -11.73 11.10 12.87
N CYS A 173 -12.50 11.14 11.80
CA CYS A 173 -13.06 12.36 11.26
C CYS A 173 -14.54 12.46 11.60
N ARG A 174 -14.99 13.69 11.84
CA ARG A 174 -16.38 14.10 11.77
C ARG A 174 -16.66 14.78 10.44
N VAL A 175 -17.94 14.98 10.11
CA VAL A 175 -18.32 15.68 8.87
C VAL A 175 -18.75 17.10 9.18
N LEU A 176 -18.06 18.08 8.58
CA LEU A 176 -18.39 19.50 8.69
C LEU A 176 -18.48 20.12 7.30
N CYS A 177 -19.29 21.18 7.14
CA CYS A 177 -19.19 22.01 5.94
C CYS A 177 -17.92 22.86 5.98
N ALA A 178 -17.45 23.32 4.82
CA ALA A 178 -16.21 24.10 4.68
C ALA A 178 -16.17 25.33 5.62
N ASN A 179 -17.31 25.98 5.84
CA ASN A 179 -17.40 27.14 6.75
C ASN A 179 -17.23 26.73 8.22
N CYS A 180 -17.97 25.73 8.68
CA CYS A 180 -17.84 25.21 10.06
C CYS A 180 -16.45 24.63 10.30
N HIS A 181 -15.89 23.90 9.33
CA HIS A 181 -14.53 23.36 9.40
C HIS A 181 -13.48 24.47 9.52
N ARG A 182 -13.62 25.57 8.76
CA ARG A 182 -12.73 26.72 8.84
C ARG A 182 -12.79 27.41 10.21
N ARG A 183 -14.00 27.64 10.73
CA ARG A 183 -14.22 28.24 12.06
C ARG A 183 -13.62 27.35 13.15
N HIS A 184 -13.84 26.05 13.07
CA HIS A 184 -13.23 25.08 13.99
C HIS A 184 -11.71 25.13 13.95
N THR A 185 -11.10 25.17 12.76
CA THR A 185 -9.65 25.27 12.60
C THR A 185 -9.09 26.57 13.20
N ILE A 186 -9.78 27.70 13.02
CA ILE A 186 -9.41 29.00 13.60
C ILE A 186 -9.34 28.89 15.13
N VAL A 187 -10.36 28.30 15.75
CA VAL A 187 -10.40 28.11 17.21
C VAL A 187 -9.32 27.14 17.67
N GLN A 188 -9.16 25.99 17.01
CA GLN A 188 -8.17 24.98 17.41
C GLN A 188 -6.72 25.47 17.33
N GLN A 189 -6.40 26.34 16.38
CA GLN A 189 -5.05 26.87 16.17
C GLN A 189 -4.84 28.24 16.84
N ASP A 190 -5.82 28.73 17.60
CA ASP A 190 -5.83 30.06 18.22
C ASP A 190 -5.43 31.17 17.23
N HIS A 191 -5.99 31.09 16.02
CA HIS A 191 -5.82 32.16 15.03
C HIS A 191 -6.48 33.44 15.54
N TYR A 192 -5.91 34.59 15.17
CA TYR A 192 -6.38 35.90 15.63
C TYR A 192 -6.30 36.08 17.16
N SER A 193 -5.29 35.48 17.81
CA SER A 193 -5.09 35.53 19.26
C SER A 193 -4.64 36.89 19.80
N HIS A 194 -4.17 37.80 18.94
CA HIS A 194 -3.77 39.15 19.37
C HIS A 194 -4.97 39.91 19.93
N PRO A 195 -4.89 40.50 21.14
CA PRO A 195 -6.00 41.19 21.79
C PRO A 195 -6.69 42.22 20.89
N ASP A 196 -5.93 43.13 20.29
CA ASP A 196 -6.47 44.17 19.41
C ASP A 196 -7.27 43.60 18.21
N VAL A 197 -6.84 42.45 17.67
CA VAL A 197 -7.53 41.79 16.55
C VAL A 197 -8.82 41.14 17.04
N ARG A 198 -8.80 40.52 18.22
CA ARG A 198 -9.97 39.90 18.84
C ARG A 198 -11.03 40.95 19.19
N ASP A 199 -10.63 42.08 19.74
CA ASP A 199 -11.52 43.20 20.07
C ASP A 199 -12.13 43.82 18.80
N ALA A 200 -11.32 44.03 17.76
CA ALA A 200 -11.80 44.49 16.47
C ALA A 200 -12.82 43.51 15.85
N LEU A 201 -12.57 42.20 15.95
CA LEU A 201 -13.47 41.17 15.44
C LEU A 201 -14.82 41.18 16.16
N GLN A 202 -14.81 41.34 17.49
CA GLN A 202 -16.03 41.48 18.29
C GLN A 202 -16.82 42.74 17.90
N GLY A 203 -16.13 43.86 17.67
CA GLY A 203 -16.75 45.09 17.17
C GLY A 203 -17.39 44.92 15.79
N ILE A 204 -16.73 44.19 14.89
CA ILE A 204 -17.28 43.83 13.58
C ILE A 204 -18.53 42.95 13.74
N TYR A 205 -18.47 41.92 14.58
CA TYR A 205 -19.60 41.02 14.81
C TYR A 205 -20.81 41.75 15.39
N ALA A 206 -20.60 42.64 16.36
CA ALA A 206 -21.67 43.48 16.91
C ALA A 206 -22.29 44.40 15.85
N THR A 207 -21.44 45.02 15.01
CA THR A 207 -21.88 45.95 13.95
C THR A 207 -22.78 45.26 12.92
N TYR A 208 -22.44 44.02 12.54
CA TYR A 208 -23.17 43.27 11.50
C TYR A 208 -24.15 42.22 12.06
N GLY A 209 -24.32 42.15 13.38
CA GLY A 209 -25.19 41.15 14.03
C GLY A 209 -24.76 39.71 13.79
N ILE A 210 -23.45 39.46 13.64
CA ILE A 210 -22.91 38.11 13.42
C ILE A 210 -22.81 37.40 14.78
N THR A 211 -23.45 36.24 14.89
CA THR A 211 -23.29 35.37 16.05
C THR A 211 -22.11 34.43 15.82
N ASP A 212 -21.24 34.28 16.83
CA ASP A 212 -20.27 33.19 16.85
C ASP A 212 -21.03 31.87 17.09
N GLY A 213 -21.58 31.30 16.00
CA GLY A 213 -22.28 30.01 16.02
C GLY A 213 -21.38 28.81 16.30
#